data_AF-A0A0T5YZ29-F1
#
_entry.id   AF-A0A0T5YZ29-F1
#
_cell.length_a   1.000
_cell.length_b   1.000
_cell.length_c   1.000
_cell.angle_alpha   90.00
_cell.angle_beta   90.00
_cell.angle_gamma   90.00
#
_symmetry.space_group_name_H-M   'P 1'
#
loop_
_entity.id
_entity.type
_entity.pdbx_description
1 polymer ?
#
loop_
_entity_poly.entity_id
_entity_poly.type
_entity_poly.pdbx_seq_one_letter_code
_entity_poly.pdbx_strand_id
1 'polypeptide(L)'
;MPGRTWRDLQHNPAPGPSDQSVPVGDRAGGTARAVQQSPRLAALLQQRKALESHLHTLTSGEGEPLDPRDAARFQVPSFAERRTQQRAWEAHREALQKRSTELRRAARSGSSRPGSAAPSTSTTRSDTTSHGSSVNQWLARRDTQRQTLREAARDRLSPLNNLANVGRQLRGSLSRTSAQLRNLDRQLAEHGLDQEREELRKLGANKLSKATAQLDKYTKMAEAPQRAVEKIDQFWQDRQRQISGAMDQTGPYAERTRRRLSTDSGGSGDLFERMQRNRMRALQRRQEQRREEERDQARRDRARRNRQGALSR
;
A
#
# COMPACT_ATOMS: atom_id res chain seq x y z
N MET A 1 19.22 -7.85 -38.40
CA MET A 1 20.37 -7.49 -37.55
C MET A 1 19.98 -7.78 -36.10
N PRO A 2 20.39 -8.92 -35.50
CA PRO A 2 20.05 -9.23 -34.12
C PRO A 2 21.00 -8.46 -33.19
N GLY A 3 20.44 -7.62 -32.33
CA GLY A 3 21.17 -6.80 -31.37
C GLY A 3 21.68 -7.63 -30.20
N ARG A 4 22.99 -7.61 -29.99
CA ARG A 4 23.63 -8.15 -28.77
C ARG A 4 23.19 -7.30 -27.58
N THR A 5 22.60 -7.95 -26.57
CA THR A 5 22.24 -7.28 -25.31
C THR A 5 23.31 -7.54 -24.26
N TRP A 6 23.46 -6.65 -23.28
CA TRP A 6 24.51 -6.71 -22.25
C TRP A 6 24.55 -8.00 -21.42
N ARG A 7 23.52 -8.85 -21.48
CA ARG A 7 23.52 -10.18 -20.85
C ARG A 7 24.48 -11.16 -21.51
N ASP A 8 24.76 -11.02 -22.82
CA ASP A 8 25.65 -11.95 -23.54
C ASP A 8 27.13 -11.75 -23.19
N LEU A 9 27.48 -10.67 -22.47
CA LEU A 9 28.85 -10.40 -22.02
C LEU A 9 29.17 -11.03 -20.65
N GLN A 10 28.16 -11.50 -19.90
CA GLN A 10 28.35 -12.03 -18.54
C GLN A 10 28.38 -13.56 -18.49
N HIS A 11 28.13 -14.24 -19.61
CA HIS A 11 28.20 -15.71 -19.72
C HIS A 11 29.20 -16.11 -20.79
N ASN A 12 30.48 -15.80 -20.53
CA ASN A 12 31.57 -16.55 -21.17
C ASN A 12 32.22 -17.40 -20.06
N PRO A 13 31.93 -18.71 -19.98
CA PRO A 13 32.62 -19.57 -19.04
C PRO A 13 34.09 -19.65 -19.45
N ALA A 14 34.98 -19.43 -18.48
CA ALA A 14 36.41 -19.57 -18.66
C ALA A 14 36.75 -20.95 -19.24
N PRO A 15 37.59 -21.07 -20.28
CA PRO A 15 38.21 -22.33 -20.59
C PRO A 15 39.18 -22.67 -19.45
N GLY A 16 38.98 -23.84 -18.85
CA GLY A 16 39.94 -24.50 -17.97
C GLY A 16 41.26 -24.85 -18.70
N PRO A 17 42.24 -25.36 -17.94
CA PRO A 17 43.64 -24.99 -18.09
C PRO A 17 44.33 -25.76 -19.23
N SER A 18 45.06 -25.04 -20.06
CA SER A 18 46.18 -25.60 -20.79
C SER A 18 47.43 -24.95 -20.24
N ASP A 19 48.31 -25.79 -19.70
CA ASP A 19 49.66 -25.49 -19.27
C ASP A 19 50.33 -24.49 -20.21
N GLN A 20 50.66 -23.33 -19.68
CA GLN A 20 51.84 -22.57 -20.06
C GLN A 20 52.11 -21.52 -18.97
N SER A 21 52.94 -21.93 -18.03
CA SER A 21 53.66 -21.11 -17.08
C SER A 21 54.47 -20.05 -17.83
N VAL A 22 53.93 -18.83 -17.91
CA VAL A 22 54.71 -17.63 -18.24
C VAL A 22 54.92 -16.86 -16.94
N PRO A 23 56.18 -16.58 -16.54
CA PRO A 23 56.46 -15.96 -15.26
C PRO A 23 55.90 -14.53 -15.23
N VAL A 24 55.31 -14.20 -14.09
CA VAL A 24 54.94 -12.84 -13.70
C VAL A 24 56.24 -12.05 -13.54
N GLY A 25 56.64 -11.35 -14.59
CA GLY A 25 57.72 -10.38 -14.59
C GLY A 25 57.32 -9.13 -15.37
N ASP A 26 57.26 -8.00 -14.67
CA ASP A 26 57.28 -6.63 -15.21
C ASP A 26 56.36 -6.27 -16.41
N ARG A 27 55.04 -6.23 -16.17
CA ARG A 27 54.10 -5.55 -17.09
C ARG A 27 54.29 -4.02 -17.16
N ALA A 28 55.01 -3.42 -16.20
CA ALA A 28 55.33 -1.98 -16.24
C ALA A 28 56.44 -1.66 -17.26
N GLY A 29 57.41 -2.57 -17.47
CA GLY A 29 58.53 -2.35 -18.40
C GLY A 29 58.15 -2.51 -19.88
N GLY A 30 57.21 -3.41 -20.21
CA GLY A 30 56.78 -3.67 -21.58
C GLY A 30 56.01 -2.52 -22.24
N THR A 31 55.19 -1.80 -21.47
CA THR A 31 54.49 -0.61 -21.98
C THR A 31 55.43 0.57 -22.18
N ALA A 32 56.40 0.78 -21.29
CA ALA A 32 57.42 1.82 -21.44
C ALA A 32 58.29 1.62 -22.69
N ARG A 33 58.66 0.38 -23.01
CA ARG A 33 59.47 0.04 -24.20
C ARG A 33 58.67 0.13 -25.51
N ALA A 34 57.39 -0.26 -25.51
CA ALA A 34 56.49 -0.16 -26.67
C ALA A 34 56.06 1.29 -26.99
N VAL A 35 55.98 2.15 -25.97
CA VAL A 35 55.72 3.60 -26.12
C VAL A 35 56.88 4.32 -26.81
N GLN A 36 58.13 3.89 -26.56
CA GLN A 36 59.31 4.44 -27.25
C GLN A 36 59.37 4.05 -28.74
N GLN A 37 58.76 2.92 -29.12
CA GLN A 37 58.81 2.39 -30.49
C GLN A 37 57.67 2.86 -31.38
N SER A 38 56.60 3.45 -30.83
CA SER A 38 55.47 3.92 -31.64
C SER A 38 54.85 5.23 -31.10
N PRO A 39 55.01 6.37 -31.80
CA PRO A 39 54.50 7.66 -31.34
C PRO A 39 52.96 7.69 -31.24
N ARG A 40 52.27 6.87 -32.03
CA ARG A 40 50.80 6.72 -32.00
C ARG A 40 50.30 6.07 -30.71
N LEU A 41 51.04 5.12 -30.15
CA LEU A 41 50.67 4.46 -28.88
C LEU A 41 50.89 5.41 -27.71
N ALA A 42 51.97 6.21 -27.75
CA ALA A 42 52.20 7.28 -26.78
C ALA A 42 51.03 8.31 -26.77
N ALA A 43 50.59 8.74 -27.95
CA ALA A 43 49.45 9.66 -28.10
C ALA A 43 48.13 9.06 -27.57
N LEU A 44 47.86 7.78 -27.83
CA LEU A 44 46.67 7.10 -27.32
C LEU A 44 46.70 6.93 -25.79
N LEU A 45 47.87 6.68 -25.20
CA LEU A 45 47.99 6.63 -23.74
C LEU A 45 47.82 7.99 -23.08
N GLN A 46 48.29 9.07 -23.72
CA GLN A 46 48.03 10.44 -23.26
C GLN A 46 46.55 10.79 -23.35
N GLN A 47 45.89 10.46 -24.48
CA GLN A 47 44.44 10.65 -24.63
C GLN A 47 43.66 9.85 -23.59
N ARG A 48 44.06 8.60 -23.33
CA ARG A 48 43.43 7.79 -22.28
C ARG A 48 43.57 8.44 -20.90
N LYS A 49 44.78 8.89 -20.53
CA LYS A 49 45.00 9.57 -19.24
C LYS A 49 44.20 10.87 -19.13
N ALA A 50 44.08 11.64 -20.22
CA ALA A 50 43.26 12.85 -20.26
C ALA A 50 41.76 12.56 -20.13
N LEU A 51 41.28 11.46 -20.70
CA LEU A 51 39.88 11.03 -20.53
C LEU A 51 39.61 10.48 -19.12
N GLU A 52 40.56 9.73 -18.56
CA GLU A 52 40.47 9.21 -17.19
C GLU A 52 40.46 10.36 -16.16
N SER A 53 41.30 11.39 -16.34
CA SER A 53 41.25 12.58 -15.50
C SER A 53 39.95 13.36 -15.68
N HIS A 54 39.48 13.54 -16.91
CA HIS A 54 38.22 14.24 -17.18
C HIS A 54 37.01 13.53 -16.56
N LEU A 55 36.92 12.21 -16.69
CA LEU A 55 35.88 11.41 -16.02
C LEU A 55 36.01 11.47 -14.50
N HIS A 56 37.23 11.46 -13.98
CA HIS A 56 37.47 11.60 -12.54
C HIS A 56 36.95 12.95 -12.04
N THR A 57 37.25 14.05 -12.75
CA THR A 57 36.76 15.40 -12.42
C THR A 57 35.22 15.49 -12.47
N LEU A 58 34.59 14.90 -13.48
CA LEU A 58 33.12 14.86 -13.60
C LEU A 58 32.45 14.00 -12.52
N THR A 59 33.16 13.01 -11.96
CA THR A 59 32.61 12.07 -10.97
C THR A 59 32.97 12.40 -9.52
N SER A 60 34.08 13.09 -9.28
CA SER A 60 34.49 13.55 -7.94
C SER A 60 33.71 14.78 -7.48
N GLY A 61 33.11 15.52 -8.42
CA GLY A 61 32.38 16.76 -8.12
C GLY A 61 33.28 17.95 -7.83
N GLU A 62 34.58 17.86 -8.12
CA GLU A 62 35.59 18.90 -7.87
C GLU A 62 36.02 19.68 -9.11
N GLY A 63 35.28 19.64 -10.23
CA GLY A 63 35.63 20.49 -11.37
C GLY A 63 34.48 20.92 -12.25
N GLU A 64 34.73 22.09 -12.87
CA GLU A 64 33.90 22.96 -13.71
C GLU A 64 32.46 23.17 -13.19
N PRO A 65 32.11 24.37 -12.69
CA PRO A 65 30.74 24.67 -12.35
C PRO A 65 29.89 24.50 -13.61
N LEU A 66 28.78 23.75 -13.52
CA LEU A 66 27.75 23.76 -14.56
C LEU A 66 27.47 25.23 -14.94
N ASP A 67 27.40 25.50 -16.24
CA ASP A 67 27.07 26.81 -16.80
C ASP A 67 25.98 27.45 -15.93
N PRO A 68 26.22 28.63 -15.30
CA PRO A 68 25.34 29.19 -14.27
C PRO A 68 23.89 29.38 -14.75
N ARG A 69 23.65 29.39 -16.07
CA ARG A 69 22.33 29.41 -16.68
C ARG A 69 21.57 28.08 -16.56
N ASP A 70 22.25 26.94 -16.63
CA ASP A 70 21.63 25.61 -16.50
C ASP A 70 21.44 25.22 -15.04
N ALA A 71 22.37 25.60 -14.16
CA ALA A 71 22.21 25.45 -12.70
C ALA A 71 21.00 26.23 -12.15
N ALA A 72 20.65 27.37 -12.76
CA ALA A 72 19.46 28.15 -12.39
C ALA A 72 18.14 27.54 -12.90
N ARG A 73 18.17 26.75 -13.98
CA ARG A 73 16.97 26.13 -14.59
C ARG A 73 16.60 24.81 -13.94
N PHE A 74 17.59 24.02 -13.52
CA PHE A 74 17.35 22.73 -12.88
C PHE A 74 18.20 22.60 -11.61
N GLN A 75 17.54 22.65 -10.46
CA GLN A 75 18.15 22.30 -9.17
C GLN A 75 18.36 20.79 -9.12
N VAL A 76 19.41 20.31 -9.79
CA VAL A 76 19.79 18.90 -9.78
C VAL A 76 20.92 18.73 -8.76
N PRO A 77 20.73 17.92 -7.71
CA PRO A 77 21.78 17.64 -6.74
C PRO A 77 23.02 17.08 -7.41
N SER A 78 24.18 17.56 -6.98
CA SER A 78 25.46 17.08 -7.50
C SER A 78 25.62 15.57 -7.25
N PHE A 79 26.52 14.91 -7.98
CA PHE A 79 26.73 13.48 -7.80
C PHE A 79 27.25 13.14 -6.38
N ALA A 80 28.07 14.02 -5.80
CA ALA A 80 28.53 13.92 -4.43
C ALA A 80 27.36 14.02 -3.43
N GLU A 81 26.47 14.99 -3.60
CA GLU A 81 25.25 15.14 -2.79
C GLU A 81 24.31 13.93 -2.95
N ARG A 82 24.22 13.37 -4.15
CA ARG A 82 23.39 12.19 -4.40
C ARG A 82 23.93 10.96 -3.68
N ARG A 83 25.26 10.80 -3.63
CA ARG A 83 25.90 9.73 -2.85
C ARG A 83 25.71 9.90 -1.34
N THR A 84 25.79 11.12 -0.81
CA THR A 84 25.53 11.37 0.62
C THR A 84 24.06 11.13 0.97
N GLN A 85 23.12 11.57 0.11
CA GLN A 85 21.69 11.28 0.25
C GLN A 85 21.41 9.77 0.21
N GLN A 86 22.05 9.03 -0.70
CA GLN A 86 21.89 7.58 -0.79
C GLN A 86 22.39 6.88 0.48
N ARG A 87 23.57 7.24 0.99
CA ARG A 87 24.10 6.71 2.26
C ARG A 87 23.20 7.04 3.45
N ALA A 88 22.68 8.26 3.52
CA ALA A 88 21.76 8.66 4.58
C ALA A 88 20.45 7.85 4.54
N TRP A 89 19.95 7.57 3.35
CA TRP A 89 18.75 6.74 3.17
C TRP A 89 18.98 5.28 3.53
N GLU A 90 20.14 4.71 3.16
CA GLU A 90 20.55 3.37 3.56
C GLU A 90 20.67 3.27 5.10
N ALA A 91 21.33 4.23 5.74
CA ALA A 91 21.43 4.30 7.20
C ALA A 91 20.06 4.41 7.89
N HIS A 92 19.15 5.22 7.35
CA HIS A 92 17.78 5.35 7.88
C HIS A 92 17.00 4.02 7.74
N ARG A 93 17.15 3.34 6.61
CA ARG A 93 16.52 2.04 6.37
C ARG A 93 17.06 0.98 7.35
N GLU A 94 18.37 0.93 7.56
CA GLU A 94 18.98 0.03 8.55
C GLU A 94 18.51 0.33 9.97
N ALA A 95 18.39 1.60 10.36
CA ALA A 95 17.88 2.00 11.67
C ALA A 95 16.43 1.53 11.89
N LEU A 96 15.57 1.65 10.88
CA LEU A 96 14.20 1.12 10.93
C LEU A 96 14.18 -0.40 11.04
N GLN A 97 15.06 -1.11 10.34
CA GLN A 97 15.17 -2.56 10.47
C GLN A 97 15.62 -2.96 11.88
N LYS A 98 16.67 -2.34 12.41
CA LYS A 98 17.16 -2.58 13.78
C LYS A 98 16.06 -2.35 14.82
N ARG A 99 15.36 -1.22 14.75
CA ARG A 99 14.22 -0.90 15.62
C ARG A 99 13.10 -1.94 15.51
N SER A 100 12.80 -2.43 14.30
CA SER A 100 11.80 -3.49 14.12
C SER A 100 12.24 -4.83 14.74
N THR A 101 13.54 -5.16 14.67
CA THR A 101 14.09 -6.38 15.27
C THR A 101 14.17 -6.29 16.79
N GLU A 102 14.50 -5.12 17.34
CA GLU A 102 14.51 -4.87 18.79
C GLU A 102 13.11 -4.94 19.38
N LEU A 103 12.10 -4.33 18.75
CA LEU A 103 10.70 -4.45 19.17
C LEU A 103 10.23 -5.92 19.14
N ARG A 104 10.65 -6.69 18.12
CA ARG A 104 10.33 -8.12 18.03
C ARG A 104 11.07 -8.95 19.09
N ARG A 105 12.30 -8.58 19.45
CA ARG A 105 13.09 -9.22 20.52
C ARG A 105 12.50 -8.91 21.90
N ALA A 106 12.09 -7.67 22.14
CA ALA A 106 11.41 -7.25 23.36
C ALA A 106 10.05 -7.96 23.52
N ALA A 107 9.27 -8.07 22.44
CA ALA A 107 8.01 -8.82 22.45
C ALA A 107 8.20 -10.33 22.73
N ARG A 108 9.34 -10.91 22.32
CA ARG A 108 9.70 -12.30 22.66
C ARG A 108 10.21 -12.47 24.08
N SER A 109 10.93 -11.49 24.62
CA SER A 109 11.50 -11.54 25.97
C SER A 109 10.50 -11.19 27.08
N GLY A 110 9.39 -10.50 26.74
CA GLY A 110 8.30 -10.19 27.67
C GLY A 110 7.27 -11.31 27.87
N SER A 111 7.43 -12.45 27.18
CA SER A 111 6.51 -13.60 27.23
C SER A 111 7.12 -14.79 27.96
N SER A 112 7.61 -14.58 29.19
CA SER A 112 7.88 -15.66 30.13
C SER A 112 6.70 -15.77 31.10
N ARG A 113 5.66 -16.48 30.70
CA ARG A 113 4.59 -16.94 31.59
C ARG A 113 4.51 -18.47 31.41
N PRO A 114 4.73 -19.27 32.47
CA PRO A 114 4.75 -20.72 32.33
C PRO A 114 3.33 -21.27 32.35
N GLY A 115 3.07 -22.26 31.49
CA GLY A 115 1.88 -23.11 31.59
C GLY A 115 0.76 -22.76 30.61
N SER A 116 0.82 -23.33 29.41
CA SER A 116 -0.34 -24.02 28.82
C SER A 116 0.13 -24.82 27.62
N ALA A 117 -0.01 -26.14 27.70
CA ALA A 117 0.19 -27.04 26.58
C ALA A 117 -0.90 -26.76 25.54
N ALA A 118 -0.49 -26.25 24.38
CA ALA A 118 -1.32 -26.12 23.18
C ALA A 118 -0.43 -26.30 21.94
N PRO A 119 -0.96 -26.88 20.86
CA PRO A 119 -0.22 -27.73 19.95
C PRO A 119 0.75 -26.93 19.08
N SER A 120 1.85 -27.59 18.73
CA SER A 120 2.89 -27.14 17.81
C SER A 120 2.29 -26.63 16.50
N THR A 121 2.01 -25.33 16.43
CA THR A 121 1.93 -24.63 15.16
C THR A 121 3.36 -24.48 14.67
N SER A 122 3.84 -25.49 13.96
CA SER A 122 4.93 -25.34 13.00
C SER A 122 4.49 -24.28 11.99
N THR A 123 4.65 -23.02 12.37
CA THR A 123 4.76 -21.94 11.39
C THR A 123 6.00 -22.28 10.60
N THR A 124 5.79 -22.96 9.47
CA THR A 124 6.71 -23.01 8.34
C THR A 124 6.99 -21.56 7.98
N ARG A 125 7.98 -20.98 8.68
CA ARG A 125 8.66 -19.75 8.32
C ARG A 125 9.23 -20.04 6.95
N SER A 126 8.49 -19.59 5.95
CA SER A 126 8.92 -19.63 4.57
C SER A 126 10.25 -18.88 4.51
N ASP A 127 11.30 -19.58 4.11
CA ASP A 127 12.58 -19.00 3.72
C ASP A 127 12.32 -17.96 2.63
N THR A 128 12.19 -16.69 3.02
CA THR A 128 11.96 -15.57 2.09
C THR A 128 13.24 -15.07 1.45
N THR A 129 14.26 -15.91 1.33
CA THR A 129 15.51 -15.53 0.68
C THR A 129 16.06 -16.62 -0.24
N SER A 130 15.17 -17.23 -1.04
CA SER A 130 15.60 -17.79 -2.31
C SER A 130 15.87 -16.64 -3.29
N HIS A 131 17.13 -16.23 -3.39
CA HIS A 131 17.64 -15.16 -4.25
C HIS A 131 17.59 -15.51 -5.76
N GLY A 132 16.75 -16.46 -6.17
CA GLY A 132 16.64 -16.94 -7.57
C GLY A 132 15.20 -17.07 -8.11
N SER A 133 14.16 -16.81 -7.31
CA SER A 133 12.79 -16.91 -7.83
C SER A 133 12.43 -15.70 -8.69
N SER A 134 11.94 -15.96 -9.90
CA SER A 134 11.44 -14.88 -10.78
C SER A 134 10.23 -14.20 -10.14
N VAL A 135 10.03 -12.91 -10.41
CA VAL A 135 8.90 -12.12 -9.87
C VAL A 135 7.55 -12.83 -10.11
N ASN A 136 7.40 -13.48 -11.26
CA ASN A 136 6.19 -14.23 -11.62
C ASN A 136 5.95 -15.45 -10.71
N GLN A 137 7.00 -16.18 -10.35
CA GLN A 137 6.88 -17.32 -9.42
C GLN A 137 6.52 -16.84 -8.00
N TRP A 138 7.09 -15.71 -7.57
CA TRP A 138 6.71 -15.10 -6.30
C TRP A 138 5.24 -14.66 -6.30
N LEU A 139 4.77 -14.03 -7.38
CA LEU A 139 3.36 -13.63 -7.54
C LEU A 139 2.43 -14.84 -7.51
N ALA A 140 2.74 -15.89 -8.28
CA ALA A 140 1.96 -17.13 -8.30
C ALA A 140 1.89 -17.77 -6.90
N ARG A 141 3.02 -17.88 -6.19
CA ARG A 141 3.07 -18.43 -4.83
C ARG A 141 2.28 -17.58 -3.83
N ARG A 142 2.35 -16.25 -3.94
CA ARG A 142 1.56 -15.34 -3.11
C ARG A 142 0.07 -15.53 -3.36
N ASP A 143 -0.32 -15.67 -4.62
CA ASP A 143 -1.72 -15.79 -5.01
C ASP A 143 -2.32 -17.15 -4.61
N THR A 144 -1.54 -18.24 -4.69
CA THR A 144 -1.96 -19.54 -4.14
C THR A 144 -2.08 -19.50 -2.62
N GLN A 145 -1.13 -18.90 -1.90
CA GLN A 145 -1.23 -18.70 -0.45
C GLN A 145 -2.47 -17.88 -0.05
N ARG A 146 -2.87 -16.91 -0.88
CA ARG A 146 -4.11 -16.15 -0.65
C ARG A 146 -5.35 -17.00 -0.87
N GLN A 147 -5.37 -17.82 -1.92
CA GLN A 147 -6.48 -18.72 -2.19
C GLN A 147 -6.67 -19.73 -1.05
N THR A 148 -5.60 -20.36 -0.55
CA THR A 148 -5.71 -21.30 0.57
C THR A 148 -6.19 -20.63 1.85
N LEU A 149 -5.76 -19.40 2.14
CA LEU A 149 -6.27 -18.64 3.28
C LEU A 149 -7.77 -18.30 3.14
N ARG A 150 -8.25 -18.03 1.92
CA ARG A 150 -9.69 -17.81 1.66
C ARG A 150 -10.50 -19.06 1.86
N GLU A 151 -10.01 -20.20 1.37
CA GLU A 151 -10.66 -21.50 1.54
C GLU A 151 -10.74 -21.86 3.03
N ALA A 152 -9.62 -21.77 3.75
CA ALA A 152 -9.60 -21.99 5.19
C ALA A 152 -10.51 -21.02 5.97
N ALA A 153 -10.62 -19.76 5.53
CA ALA A 153 -11.56 -18.81 6.11
C ALA A 153 -13.02 -19.19 5.82
N ARG A 154 -13.34 -19.63 4.60
CA ARG A 154 -14.69 -20.12 4.25
C ARG A 154 -15.08 -21.33 5.10
N ASP A 155 -14.18 -22.29 5.28
CA ASP A 155 -14.46 -23.48 6.07
C ASP A 155 -14.74 -23.11 7.54
N ARG A 156 -13.93 -22.21 8.11
CA ARG A 156 -14.13 -21.73 9.49
C ARG A 156 -15.40 -20.89 9.66
N LEU A 157 -15.82 -20.16 8.62
CA LEU A 157 -17.02 -19.32 8.64
C LEU A 157 -18.28 -20.05 8.18
N SER A 158 -18.16 -21.23 7.58
CA SER A 158 -19.26 -22.09 7.13
C SER A 158 -20.38 -22.26 8.18
N PRO A 159 -20.10 -22.61 9.45
CA PRO A 159 -21.17 -22.74 10.46
C PRO A 159 -21.91 -21.43 10.73
N LEU A 160 -21.20 -20.29 10.74
CA LEU A 160 -21.83 -18.96 10.91
C LEU A 160 -22.66 -18.59 9.68
N ASN A 161 -22.22 -18.94 8.49
CA ASN A 161 -22.98 -18.71 7.26
C ASN A 161 -24.23 -19.59 7.21
N ASN A 162 -24.15 -20.84 7.67
CA ASN A 162 -25.33 -21.71 7.83
C ASN A 162 -26.33 -21.11 8.83
N LEU A 163 -25.85 -20.57 9.96
CA LEU A 163 -26.70 -19.86 10.92
C LEU A 163 -27.33 -18.59 10.31
N ALA A 164 -26.57 -17.84 9.51
CA ALA A 164 -27.09 -16.69 8.79
C ALA A 164 -28.17 -17.10 7.75
N ASN A 165 -27.97 -18.20 7.03
CA ASN A 165 -28.95 -18.76 6.10
C ASN A 165 -30.26 -19.14 6.79
N VAL A 166 -30.17 -19.84 7.92
CA VAL A 166 -31.34 -20.18 8.74
C VAL A 166 -32.03 -18.90 9.22
N GLY A 167 -31.27 -17.91 9.70
CA GLY A 167 -31.81 -16.60 10.07
C GLY A 167 -32.56 -15.90 8.93
N ARG A 168 -32.03 -15.93 7.69
CA ARG A 168 -32.68 -15.40 6.49
C ARG A 168 -33.97 -16.15 6.14
N GLN A 169 -33.99 -17.48 6.26
CA GLN A 169 -35.17 -18.30 6.01
C GLN A 169 -36.27 -18.02 7.05
N LEU A 170 -35.92 -17.99 8.34
CA LEU A 170 -36.83 -17.65 9.43
C LEU A 170 -37.37 -16.22 9.31
N ARG A 171 -36.53 -15.27 8.86
CA ARG A 171 -36.98 -13.91 8.54
C ARG A 171 -38.03 -13.92 7.42
N GLY A 172 -37.82 -14.73 6.38
CA GLY A 172 -38.77 -14.87 5.28
C GLY A 172 -40.11 -15.47 5.71
N SER A 173 -40.12 -16.43 6.63
CA SER A 173 -41.38 -16.96 7.19
C SER A 173 -42.06 -15.94 8.12
N LEU A 174 -41.31 -15.30 9.02
CA LEU A 174 -41.84 -14.27 9.93
C LEU A 174 -42.35 -13.03 9.20
N SER A 175 -41.71 -12.64 8.10
CA SER A 175 -42.19 -11.54 7.27
C SER A 175 -43.54 -11.87 6.64
N ARG A 176 -43.72 -13.12 6.17
CA ARG A 176 -44.99 -13.60 5.61
C ARG A 176 -46.10 -13.63 6.66
N THR A 177 -45.81 -14.14 7.86
CA THR A 177 -46.79 -14.13 8.96
C THR A 177 -47.11 -12.70 9.42
N SER A 178 -46.13 -11.79 9.44
CA SER A 178 -46.40 -10.38 9.72
C SER A 178 -47.28 -9.72 8.65
N ALA A 179 -47.13 -10.09 7.38
CA ALA A 179 -47.95 -9.59 6.30
C ALA A 179 -49.39 -10.13 6.40
N GLN A 180 -49.55 -11.40 6.77
CA GLN A 180 -50.86 -12.00 7.08
C GLN A 180 -51.54 -11.28 8.25
N LEU A 181 -50.83 -11.00 9.35
CA LEU A 181 -51.39 -10.25 10.48
C LEU A 181 -51.76 -8.81 10.12
N ARG A 182 -50.99 -8.14 9.25
CA ARG A 182 -51.36 -6.81 8.73
C ARG A 182 -52.59 -6.87 7.84
N ASN A 183 -52.77 -7.96 7.09
CA ASN A 183 -53.97 -8.15 6.28
C ASN A 183 -55.20 -8.38 7.17
N LEU A 184 -55.08 -9.21 8.21
CA LEU A 184 -56.12 -9.39 9.21
C LEU A 184 -56.44 -8.08 9.96
N ASP A 185 -55.44 -7.27 10.32
CA ASP A 185 -55.67 -5.95 10.94
C ASP A 185 -56.42 -4.99 10.00
N ARG A 186 -56.26 -5.10 8.67
CA ARG A 186 -57.06 -4.33 7.70
C ARG A 186 -58.49 -4.85 7.61
N GLN A 187 -58.69 -6.16 7.52
CA GLN A 187 -60.03 -6.76 7.49
C GLN A 187 -60.82 -6.42 8.75
N LEU A 188 -60.20 -6.46 9.93
CA LEU A 188 -60.84 -6.07 11.18
C LEU A 188 -61.11 -4.57 11.26
N ALA A 189 -60.27 -3.73 10.64
CA ALA A 189 -60.53 -2.30 10.53
C ALA A 189 -61.74 -2.02 9.63
N GLU A 190 -61.91 -2.77 8.54
CA GLU A 190 -63.07 -2.68 7.66
C GLU A 190 -64.37 -3.08 8.37
N HIS A 191 -64.30 -3.99 9.35
CA HIS A 191 -65.43 -4.41 10.17
C HIS A 191 -65.62 -3.60 11.47
N GLY A 192 -64.79 -2.59 11.75
CA GLY A 192 -64.92 -1.73 12.94
C GLY A 192 -64.59 -2.40 14.29
N LEU A 193 -63.86 -3.53 14.27
CA LEU A 193 -63.58 -4.34 15.46
C LEU A 193 -62.30 -3.87 16.17
N ASP A 194 -62.32 -2.66 16.73
CA ASP A 194 -61.12 -2.01 17.29
C ASP A 194 -60.54 -2.70 18.54
N GLN A 195 -61.36 -3.37 19.35
CA GLN A 195 -60.90 -4.13 20.52
C GLN A 195 -60.05 -5.34 20.10
N GLU A 196 -60.51 -6.10 19.09
CA GLU A 196 -59.80 -7.26 18.56
C GLU A 196 -58.47 -6.85 17.87
N ARG A 197 -58.42 -5.65 17.28
CA ARG A 197 -57.20 -5.08 16.69
C ARG A 197 -56.14 -4.78 17.75
N GLU A 198 -56.53 -4.22 18.89
CA GLU A 198 -55.58 -4.00 19.98
C GLU A 198 -55.03 -5.31 20.54
N GLU A 199 -55.88 -6.32 20.67
CA GLU A 199 -55.47 -7.65 21.11
C GLU A 199 -54.50 -8.30 20.13
N LEU A 200 -54.76 -8.24 18.82
CA LEU A 200 -53.84 -8.73 17.79
C LEU A 200 -52.49 -8.00 17.78
N ARG A 201 -52.48 -6.69 18.05
CA ARG A 201 -51.22 -5.93 18.15
C ARG A 201 -50.42 -6.30 19.39
N LYS A 202 -51.08 -6.44 20.54
CA LYS A 202 -50.45 -6.84 21.82
C LYS A 202 -49.93 -8.28 21.77
N LEU A 203 -50.71 -9.20 21.20
CA LEU A 203 -50.40 -10.63 21.19
C LEU A 203 -49.46 -11.03 20.05
N GLY A 204 -49.63 -10.50 18.84
CA GLY A 204 -48.98 -11.00 17.63
C GLY A 204 -48.00 -10.02 17.00
N ALA A 205 -48.49 -8.86 16.54
CA ALA A 205 -47.72 -8.00 15.64
C ALA A 205 -46.45 -7.41 16.31
N ASN A 206 -46.57 -6.94 17.56
CA ASN A 206 -45.44 -6.36 18.28
C ASN A 206 -44.36 -7.40 18.63
N LYS A 207 -44.77 -8.61 19.02
CA LYS A 207 -43.81 -9.69 19.35
C LYS A 207 -43.06 -10.18 18.11
N LEU A 208 -43.73 -10.32 16.98
CA LEU A 208 -43.11 -10.70 15.71
C LEU A 208 -42.16 -9.61 15.18
N SER A 209 -42.52 -8.33 15.33
CA SER A 209 -41.61 -7.23 14.97
C SER A 209 -40.33 -7.22 15.81
N LYS A 210 -40.43 -7.51 17.12
CA LYS A 210 -39.27 -7.64 18.00
C LYS A 210 -38.42 -8.86 17.66
N ALA A 211 -39.05 -10.00 17.38
CA ALA A 211 -38.37 -11.23 16.98
C ALA A 211 -37.62 -11.07 15.64
N THR A 212 -38.24 -10.42 14.65
CA THR A 212 -37.58 -10.10 13.38
C THR A 212 -36.41 -9.14 13.56
N ALA A 213 -36.53 -8.11 14.40
CA ALA A 213 -35.42 -7.21 14.70
C ALA A 213 -34.25 -7.91 15.42
N GLN A 214 -34.54 -8.82 16.34
CA GLN A 214 -33.51 -9.63 17.00
C GLN A 214 -32.82 -10.59 16.03
N LEU A 215 -33.60 -11.28 15.18
CA LEU A 215 -33.05 -12.14 14.13
C LEU A 215 -32.15 -11.35 13.16
N ASP A 216 -32.57 -10.15 12.74
CA ASP A 216 -31.74 -9.28 11.89
C ASP A 216 -30.41 -8.92 12.56
N LYS A 217 -30.40 -8.70 13.89
CA LYS A 217 -29.17 -8.45 14.64
C LYS A 217 -28.25 -9.68 14.63
N TYR A 218 -28.79 -10.87 14.91
CA TYR A 218 -28.01 -12.11 14.92
C TYR A 218 -27.48 -12.48 13.53
N THR A 219 -28.30 -12.37 12.50
CA THR A 219 -27.89 -12.59 11.11
C THR A 219 -26.79 -11.60 10.70
N LYS A 220 -26.91 -10.31 11.05
CA LYS A 220 -25.85 -9.32 10.78
C LYS A 220 -24.55 -9.65 11.50
N MET A 221 -24.60 -10.13 12.74
CA MET A 221 -23.42 -10.53 13.51
C MET A 221 -22.76 -11.78 12.91
N ALA A 222 -23.56 -12.74 12.46
CA ALA A 222 -23.06 -13.95 11.80
C ALA A 222 -22.42 -13.66 10.43
N GLU A 223 -22.94 -12.66 9.69
CA GLU A 223 -22.40 -12.24 8.38
C GLU A 223 -21.20 -11.27 8.49
N ALA A 224 -21.01 -10.59 9.62
CA ALA A 224 -19.95 -9.61 9.82
C ALA A 224 -18.54 -10.10 9.48
N PRO A 225 -18.08 -11.29 9.93
CA PRO A 225 -16.74 -11.77 9.60
C PRO A 225 -16.57 -12.05 8.10
N GLN A 226 -17.59 -12.60 7.44
CA GLN A 226 -17.56 -12.85 6.01
C GLN A 226 -17.45 -11.54 5.23
N ARG A 227 -18.26 -10.52 5.60
CA ARG A 227 -18.18 -9.19 4.98
C ARG A 227 -16.82 -8.52 5.19
N ALA A 228 -16.17 -8.75 6.33
CA ALA A 228 -14.83 -8.24 6.58
C ALA A 228 -13.79 -8.88 5.64
N VAL A 229 -13.88 -10.20 5.43
CA VAL A 229 -13.03 -10.92 4.47
C VAL A 229 -13.27 -10.43 3.05
N GLU A 230 -14.54 -10.29 2.63
CA GLU A 230 -14.91 -9.79 1.30
C GLU A 230 -14.39 -8.37 1.06
N LYS A 231 -14.44 -7.48 2.06
CA LYS A 231 -13.86 -6.13 1.95
C LYS A 231 -12.35 -6.14 1.75
N ILE A 232 -11.64 -7.01 2.47
CA ILE A 232 -10.20 -7.18 2.29
C ILE A 232 -9.91 -7.67 0.87
N ASP A 233 -10.70 -8.61 0.38
CA ASP A 233 -10.56 -9.15 -0.97
C ASP A 233 -10.84 -8.11 -2.06
N GLN A 234 -11.91 -7.32 -1.92
CA GLN A 234 -12.23 -6.21 -2.81
C GLN A 234 -11.09 -5.20 -2.87
N PHE A 235 -10.58 -4.77 -1.69
CA PHE A 235 -9.45 -3.85 -1.62
C PHE A 235 -8.22 -4.38 -2.36
N TRP A 236 -7.91 -5.68 -2.22
CA TRP A 236 -6.80 -6.30 -2.93
C TRP A 236 -7.03 -6.40 -4.44
N GLN A 237 -8.24 -6.74 -4.87
CA GLN A 237 -8.60 -6.77 -6.29
C GLN A 237 -8.52 -5.38 -6.92
N ASP A 238 -9.01 -4.36 -6.23
CA ASP A 238 -8.96 -2.97 -6.69
C ASP A 238 -7.50 -2.50 -6.80
N ARG A 239 -6.68 -2.79 -5.78
CA ARG A 239 -5.26 -2.49 -5.81
C ARG A 239 -4.53 -3.25 -6.91
N GLN A 240 -4.90 -4.51 -7.16
CA GLN A 240 -4.34 -5.28 -8.26
C GLN A 240 -4.72 -4.66 -9.61
N ARG A 241 -5.99 -4.31 -9.83
CA ARG A 241 -6.46 -3.61 -11.03
C ARG A 241 -5.78 -2.25 -11.24
N GLN A 242 -5.47 -1.53 -10.16
CA GLN A 242 -4.72 -0.27 -10.23
C GLN A 242 -3.27 -0.47 -10.65
N ILE A 243 -2.64 -1.59 -10.27
CA ILE A 243 -1.23 -1.87 -10.58
C ILE A 243 -1.08 -2.57 -11.94
N SER A 244 -2.00 -3.48 -12.28
CA SER A 244 -1.96 -4.31 -13.49
C SER A 244 -2.81 -3.77 -14.64
N GLY A 245 -3.69 -2.80 -14.38
CA GLY A 245 -4.44 -2.12 -15.43
C GLY A 245 -3.51 -1.27 -16.29
N ALA A 246 -3.90 -1.03 -17.55
CA ALA A 246 -3.22 -0.03 -18.37
C ALA A 246 -3.17 1.28 -17.57
N MET A 247 -1.97 1.81 -17.31
CA MET A 247 -1.77 3.05 -16.52
C MET A 247 -2.61 4.23 -17.03
N ASP A 248 -3.04 4.17 -18.30
CA ASP A 248 -3.83 5.18 -18.97
C ASP A 248 -5.35 5.03 -18.78
N GLN A 249 -5.83 3.89 -18.27
CA GLN A 249 -7.28 3.60 -18.12
C GLN A 249 -7.79 3.78 -16.68
N THR A 250 -6.94 3.56 -15.67
CA THR A 250 -7.36 3.58 -14.26
C THR A 250 -6.44 4.45 -13.42
N GLY A 251 -7.04 5.26 -12.53
CA GLY A 251 -6.31 6.06 -11.54
C GLY A 251 -6.49 7.58 -11.68
N PRO A 252 -5.94 8.37 -10.74
CA PRO A 252 -6.17 9.82 -10.67
C PRO A 252 -5.66 10.58 -11.89
N TYR A 253 -4.64 10.06 -12.58
CA TYR A 253 -4.10 10.66 -13.80
C TYR A 253 -5.02 10.41 -15.00
N ALA A 254 -5.46 9.16 -15.23
CA ALA A 254 -6.42 8.79 -16.26
C ALA A 254 -7.77 9.50 -16.11
N GLU A 255 -8.28 9.65 -14.88
CA GLU A 255 -9.48 10.43 -14.63
C GLU A 255 -9.26 11.92 -14.91
N ARG A 256 -8.09 12.46 -14.59
CA ARG A 256 -7.74 13.87 -14.81
C ARG A 256 -7.57 14.17 -16.29
N THR A 257 -6.94 13.28 -17.07
CA THR A 257 -6.85 13.40 -18.53
C THR A 257 -8.23 13.25 -19.15
N ARG A 258 -9.04 12.26 -18.76
CA ARG A 258 -10.42 12.10 -19.25
C ARG A 258 -11.30 13.32 -18.97
N ARG A 259 -11.19 13.95 -17.80
CA ARG A 259 -11.92 15.20 -17.45
C ARG A 259 -11.38 16.46 -18.14
N ARG A 260 -10.13 16.44 -18.62
CA ARG A 260 -9.51 17.57 -19.33
C ARG A 260 -9.71 17.48 -20.83
N LEU A 261 -9.73 16.26 -21.36
CA LEU A 261 -9.90 15.96 -22.79
C LEU A 261 -11.38 15.69 -23.15
N SER A 262 -12.25 15.53 -22.15
CA SER A 262 -13.71 15.48 -22.35
C SER A 262 -14.22 16.79 -22.92
N THR A 263 -14.91 16.72 -24.06
CA THR A 263 -15.59 17.86 -24.69
C THR A 263 -16.73 18.41 -23.83
N ASP A 264 -17.44 17.53 -23.11
CA ASP A 264 -18.62 17.90 -22.30
C ASP A 264 -18.29 18.57 -20.97
N SER A 265 -17.14 18.23 -20.37
CA SER A 265 -16.76 18.74 -19.04
C SER A 265 -15.48 19.56 -19.04
N GLY A 266 -14.60 19.40 -20.04
CA GLY A 266 -13.23 19.93 -20.06
C GLY A 266 -12.98 21.08 -21.04
N GLY A 267 -14.00 21.52 -21.78
CA GLY A 267 -13.89 22.64 -22.71
C GLY A 267 -13.57 23.96 -22.01
N SER A 268 -12.95 24.90 -22.74
CA SER A 268 -12.54 26.23 -22.25
C SER A 268 -13.70 27.07 -21.69
N GLY A 269 -14.95 26.74 -22.01
CA GLY A 269 -16.15 27.37 -21.46
C GLY A 269 -16.42 27.08 -19.98
N ASP A 270 -15.97 25.94 -19.44
CA ASP A 270 -16.22 25.53 -18.03
C ASP A 270 -15.11 26.01 -17.06
N LEU A 271 -14.14 26.80 -17.54
CA LEU A 271 -12.99 27.25 -16.73
C LEU A 271 -13.44 28.12 -15.55
N PHE A 272 -14.41 29.01 -15.76
CA PHE A 272 -14.91 29.92 -14.73
C PHE A 272 -15.65 29.19 -13.62
N GLU A 273 -16.53 28.24 -13.95
CA GLU A 273 -17.22 27.43 -12.94
C GLU A 273 -16.22 26.58 -12.14
N ARG A 274 -15.18 26.03 -12.79
CA ARG A 274 -14.11 25.29 -12.12
C ARG A 274 -13.31 26.19 -11.16
N MET A 275 -12.98 27.42 -11.57
CA MET A 275 -12.33 28.39 -10.69
C MET A 275 -13.22 28.76 -9.50
N GLN A 276 -14.52 28.96 -9.72
CA GLN A 276 -15.47 29.29 -8.67
C GLN A 276 -15.63 28.13 -7.68
N ARG A 277 -15.76 26.88 -8.15
CA ARG A 277 -15.80 25.68 -7.30
C ARG A 277 -14.49 25.50 -6.51
N ASN A 278 -13.33 25.78 -7.12
CA ASN A 278 -12.05 25.72 -6.43
C ASN A 278 -11.95 26.81 -5.34
N ARG A 279 -12.37 28.05 -5.66
CA ARG A 279 -12.46 29.15 -4.70
C ARG A 279 -13.35 28.79 -3.51
N MET A 280 -14.53 28.20 -3.76
CA MET A 280 -15.44 27.75 -2.70
C MET A 280 -14.81 26.68 -1.81
N ARG A 281 -14.14 25.67 -2.40
CA ARG A 281 -13.42 24.64 -1.64
C ARG A 281 -12.27 25.21 -0.83
N ALA A 282 -11.52 26.17 -1.38
CA ALA A 282 -10.42 26.81 -0.66
C ALA A 282 -10.94 27.62 0.55
N LEU A 283 -12.04 28.36 0.37
CA LEU A 283 -12.70 29.07 1.47
C LEU A 283 -13.22 28.10 2.54
N GLN A 284 -13.81 26.98 2.14
CA GLN A 284 -14.32 25.96 3.05
C GLN A 284 -13.19 25.34 3.90
N ARG A 285 -12.06 24.97 3.28
CA ARG A 285 -10.87 24.49 4.02
C ARG A 285 -10.35 25.52 5.01
N ARG A 286 -10.36 26.81 4.63
CA ARG A 286 -9.93 27.90 5.52
C ARG A 286 -10.87 28.06 6.71
N GLN A 287 -12.17 27.86 6.53
CA GLN A 287 -13.14 27.86 7.64
C GLN A 287 -12.95 26.65 8.55
N GLU A 288 -12.70 25.47 7.98
CA GLU A 288 -12.43 24.25 8.76
C GLU A 288 -11.15 24.39 9.59
N GLN A 289 -10.07 24.90 9.01
CA GLN A 289 -8.82 25.18 9.72
C GLN A 289 -9.02 26.15 10.88
N ARG A 290 -9.77 27.24 10.68
CA ARG A 290 -10.09 28.18 11.77
C ARG A 290 -10.86 27.51 12.92
N ARG A 291 -11.84 26.65 12.60
CA ARG A 291 -12.60 25.91 13.62
C ARG A 291 -11.73 24.91 14.38
N GLU A 292 -10.76 24.28 13.72
CA GLU A 292 -9.80 23.39 14.37
C GLU A 292 -8.85 24.17 15.29
N GLU A 293 -8.34 25.31 14.83
CA GLU A 293 -7.50 26.21 15.63
C GLU A 293 -8.23 26.73 16.87
N GLU A 294 -9.50 27.15 16.74
CA GLU A 294 -10.35 27.58 17.86
C GLU A 294 -10.55 26.45 18.89
N ARG A 295 -10.77 25.22 18.43
CA ARG A 295 -10.90 24.05 19.31
C ARG A 295 -9.61 23.75 20.06
N ASP A 296 -8.47 23.87 19.39
CA ASP A 296 -7.16 23.64 20.00
C ASP A 296 -6.77 24.75 20.97
N GLN A 297 -7.11 26.01 20.67
CA GLN A 297 -6.98 27.11 21.63
C GLN A 297 -7.84 26.86 22.88
N ALA A 298 -9.11 26.48 22.72
CA ALA A 298 -9.99 26.16 23.84
C ALA A 298 -9.51 24.95 24.68
N ARG A 299 -8.78 24.01 24.08
CA ARG A 299 -8.10 22.92 24.81
C ARG A 299 -6.90 23.44 25.61
N ARG A 300 -6.07 24.29 24.99
CA ARG A 300 -4.90 24.91 25.65
C ARG A 300 -5.31 25.79 26.82
N ASP A 301 -6.38 26.58 26.68
CA ASP A 301 -6.87 27.45 27.74
C ASP A 301 -7.45 26.67 28.92
N ARG A 302 -8.17 25.57 28.64
CA ARG A 302 -8.61 24.63 29.69
C ARG A 302 -7.43 24.00 30.42
N ALA A 303 -6.40 23.56 29.69
CA ALA A 303 -5.19 23.02 30.30
C ALA A 303 -4.46 24.06 31.16
N ARG A 304 -4.38 25.33 30.72
CA ARG A 304 -3.79 26.44 31.51
C ARG A 304 -4.57 26.71 32.78
N ARG A 305 -5.91 26.78 32.70
CA ARG A 305 -6.79 26.99 33.87
C ARG A 305 -6.65 25.86 34.90
N ASN A 306 -6.61 24.61 34.45
CA ASN A 306 -6.39 23.46 35.34
C ASN A 306 -5.01 23.50 36.00
N ARG A 307 -3.98 23.96 35.29
CA ARG A 307 -2.62 24.09 35.83
C ARG A 307 -2.51 25.21 36.87
N GLN A 308 -3.18 26.34 36.64
CA GLN A 308 -3.24 27.44 37.60
C GLN A 308 -4.05 27.08 38.85
N GLY A 309 -5.18 26.38 38.69
CA GLY A 309 -5.98 25.90 39.83
C GLY A 309 -5.30 24.79 40.66
N ALA A 310 -4.32 24.08 40.09
CA ALA A 310 -3.49 23.10 40.80
C ALA A 310 -2.31 23.74 41.56
N LEU A 311 -1.93 24.97 41.22
CA LEU A 311 -0.87 25.73 41.91
C LEU A 311 -1.43 26.62 43.04
N SER A 312 -2.75 26.81 43.09
CA SER A 312 -3.46 27.59 44.12
C SER A 312 -4.11 26.72 45.21
N ARG A 313 -3.72 25.45 45.31
CA ARG A 313 -4.08 24.52 46.40
C ARG A 313 -2.80 24.02 47.04
#